data_AF-C0P6G0-F1
#
_entry.id   AF-C0P6G0-F1
#
_cell.length_a   1.000
_cell.length_b   1.000
_cell.length_c   1.000
_cell.angle_alpha   90.00
_cell.angle_beta   90.00
_cell.angle_gamma   90.00
#
_symmetry.space_group_name_H-M   'P 1'
#
loop_
_entity.id
_entity.type
_entity.pdbx_description
1 polymer ?
#
loop_
_entity_poly.entity_id
_entity_poly.type
_entity_poly.pdbx_seq_one_letter_code
_entity_poly.pdbx_strand_id
1 'polypeptide(L)'
;MENIHRSLRKRSISSVKIGTTLAMDALADGAFPRPPSAAAFRADIAEAVVRPLLHFLNGTNSYYFVDAYPYFVWADNNLTVSLDYALFQGGRTRYVDPGTGLTYTNLLDEMLDAVVIAMAKLGYGHVKLAIAETGWPNGCDYNQIGGNVHNAAIYNRNLAARMAKNPGTPVRPGAKMPVFVFSLYNEDLKPGPGTERHWGLYYANGTAVYEIDLTGRRPLGSYPPLPAPENNTPYKGPIWCVLSAAASNKLNETAVGNALSYACGQGNGTCDAIQPGKTCYTPNTTAAHASYAFNSYWQQFEKTGATCYFNNLAEQTIKDPSHGSCRFPSSSGSP
;
A
#
# COMPACT_ATOMS: atom_id res chain seq x y z
N MET A 1 -16.38 -21.54 1.39
CA MET A 1 -17.40 -20.68 2.04
C MET A 1 -18.66 -21.45 2.45
N GLU A 2 -19.25 -22.26 1.56
CA GLU A 2 -20.49 -22.99 1.88
C GLU A 2 -20.41 -23.93 3.09
N ASN A 3 -19.31 -24.67 3.25
CA ASN A 3 -19.12 -25.56 4.40
C ASN A 3 -19.21 -24.80 5.73
N ILE A 4 -18.59 -23.61 5.78
CA ILE A 4 -18.62 -22.71 6.95
C ILE A 4 -20.06 -22.24 7.18
N HIS A 5 -20.77 -21.82 6.13
CA HIS A 5 -22.16 -21.38 6.25
C HIS A 5 -23.08 -22.49 6.75
N ARG A 6 -22.93 -23.72 6.23
CA ARG A 6 -23.69 -24.89 6.71
C ARG A 6 -23.38 -25.19 8.18
N SER A 7 -22.13 -25.06 8.60
CA SER A 7 -21.73 -25.24 10.01
C SER A 7 -22.38 -24.20 10.93
N LEU A 8 -22.36 -22.92 10.54
CA LEU A 8 -23.02 -21.84 11.28
C LEU A 8 -24.53 -22.08 11.39
N ARG A 9 -25.19 -22.44 10.28
CA ARG A 9 -26.62 -22.76 10.29
C ARG A 9 -26.97 -23.95 11.18
N LYS A 10 -26.16 -25.03 11.16
CA LYS A 10 -26.34 -26.19 12.06
C LYS A 10 -26.24 -25.81 13.54
N ARG A 11 -25.53 -24.73 13.87
CA ARG A 11 -25.39 -24.19 15.22
C ARG A 11 -26.34 -23.02 15.51
N SER A 12 -27.29 -22.74 14.62
CA SER A 12 -28.23 -21.61 14.73
C SER A 12 -27.55 -20.24 14.84
N ILE A 13 -26.35 -20.09 14.28
CA ILE A 13 -25.61 -18.82 14.24
C ILE A 13 -25.92 -18.11 12.93
N SER A 14 -26.70 -17.03 12.98
CA SER A 14 -27.12 -16.24 11.80
C SER A 14 -26.51 -14.83 11.74
N SER A 15 -25.87 -14.38 12.83
CA SER A 15 -25.27 -13.05 12.95
C SER A 15 -23.92 -12.91 12.22
N VAL A 16 -23.21 -14.03 12.00
CA VAL A 16 -21.90 -14.04 11.34
C VAL A 16 -22.06 -14.08 9.83
N LYS A 17 -21.50 -13.08 9.15
CA LYS A 17 -21.47 -12.99 7.68
C LYS A 17 -20.20 -13.62 7.13
N ILE A 18 -20.31 -14.37 6.04
CA ILE A 18 -19.19 -15.09 5.41
C ILE A 18 -18.85 -14.41 4.09
N GLY A 19 -17.59 -14.08 3.89
CA GLY A 19 -17.07 -13.50 2.67
C GLY A 19 -15.65 -14.01 2.36
N THR A 20 -15.06 -13.40 1.35
CA THR A 20 -13.62 -13.44 1.05
C THR A 20 -13.23 -12.04 0.63
N THR A 21 -11.99 -11.64 0.89
CA THR A 21 -11.45 -10.35 0.44
C THR A 21 -10.95 -10.49 -0.99
N LEU A 22 -11.12 -9.43 -1.77
CA LEU A 22 -10.59 -9.28 -3.12
C LEU A 22 -9.97 -7.89 -3.21
N ALA A 23 -8.73 -7.82 -3.69
CA ALA A 23 -8.12 -6.54 -4.03
C ALA A 23 -8.73 -5.99 -5.32
N MET A 24 -8.48 -4.71 -5.58
CA MET A 24 -8.99 -4.04 -6.78
C MET A 24 -8.44 -4.63 -8.09
N ASP A 25 -7.32 -5.36 -8.05
CA ASP A 25 -6.76 -6.05 -9.21
C ASP A 25 -7.71 -7.09 -9.82
N ALA A 26 -8.72 -7.55 -9.07
CA ALA A 26 -9.80 -8.40 -9.59
C ALA A 26 -10.61 -7.75 -10.74
N LEU A 27 -10.52 -6.42 -10.91
CA LEU A 27 -11.07 -5.69 -12.04
C LEU A 27 -10.12 -5.73 -13.25
N ALA A 28 -10.66 -5.71 -14.47
CA ALA A 28 -9.91 -5.75 -15.72
C ALA A 28 -8.83 -4.64 -15.80
N ASP A 29 -9.18 -3.43 -15.38
CA ASP A 29 -8.29 -2.26 -15.39
C ASP A 29 -7.62 -2.02 -14.02
N GLY A 30 -7.63 -3.05 -13.15
CA GLY A 30 -6.96 -3.04 -11.86
C GLY A 30 -7.48 -2.01 -10.86
N ALA A 31 -6.56 -1.37 -10.13
CA ALA A 31 -6.87 -0.46 -9.03
C ALA A 31 -7.46 0.90 -9.45
N PHE A 32 -7.33 1.28 -10.73
CA PHE A 32 -7.81 2.57 -11.23
C PHE A 32 -8.64 2.43 -12.52
N PRO A 33 -9.81 1.76 -12.46
CA PRO A 33 -10.70 1.59 -13.61
C PRO A 33 -11.48 2.89 -13.86
N ARG A 34 -10.85 3.83 -14.56
CA ARG A 34 -11.45 5.12 -14.93
C ARG A 34 -11.83 5.10 -16.42
N PRO A 35 -13.13 5.19 -16.78
CA PRO A 35 -14.26 5.52 -15.92
C PRO A 35 -14.86 4.32 -15.14
N PRO A 36 -15.42 4.54 -13.93
CA PRO A 36 -16.12 3.49 -13.17
C PRO A 36 -17.24 2.80 -13.96
N SER A 37 -17.96 3.53 -14.81
CA SER A 37 -18.98 2.96 -15.73
C SER A 37 -18.46 1.85 -16.64
N ALA A 38 -17.18 1.89 -17.03
CA ALA A 38 -16.56 0.88 -17.86
C ALA A 38 -16.10 -0.35 -17.05
N ALA A 39 -15.98 -0.25 -15.73
CA ALA A 39 -15.40 -1.30 -14.88
C ALA A 39 -16.09 -2.66 -15.04
N ALA A 40 -15.29 -3.71 -15.11
CA ALA A 40 -15.70 -5.11 -15.17
C ALA A 40 -14.66 -5.97 -14.44
N PHE A 41 -15.07 -7.14 -13.93
CA PHE A 41 -14.12 -8.13 -13.42
C PHE A 41 -13.25 -8.69 -14.54
N ARG A 42 -12.01 -9.09 -14.24
CA ARG A 42 -11.12 -9.73 -15.22
C ARG A 42 -11.80 -10.97 -15.81
N ALA A 43 -11.69 -11.16 -17.12
CA ALA A 43 -12.41 -12.19 -17.86
C ALA A 43 -12.05 -13.62 -17.39
N ASP A 44 -10.82 -13.83 -16.93
CA ASP A 44 -10.31 -15.12 -16.43
C ASP A 44 -10.97 -15.57 -15.11
N ILE A 45 -11.51 -14.64 -14.31
CA ILE A 45 -12.14 -14.94 -13.02
C ILE A 45 -13.64 -14.62 -12.97
N ALA A 46 -14.14 -13.76 -13.86
CA ALA A 46 -15.50 -13.20 -13.78
C ALA A 46 -16.59 -14.28 -13.68
N GLU A 47 -16.55 -15.26 -14.59
CA GLU A 47 -17.56 -16.32 -14.67
C GLU A 47 -17.29 -17.47 -13.69
N ALA A 48 -16.05 -17.97 -13.66
CA ALA A 48 -15.71 -19.19 -12.93
C ALA A 48 -15.58 -18.99 -11.41
N VAL A 49 -15.23 -17.77 -10.97
CA VAL A 49 -14.90 -17.47 -9.57
C VAL A 49 -15.84 -16.42 -9.00
N VAL A 50 -15.92 -15.26 -9.65
CA VAL A 50 -16.62 -14.09 -9.09
C VAL A 50 -18.14 -14.26 -9.14
N ARG A 51 -18.70 -14.75 -10.25
CA ARG A 51 -20.16 -14.96 -10.35
C ARG A 51 -20.69 -15.96 -9.30
N PRO A 52 -20.09 -17.15 -9.08
CA PRO A 52 -20.48 -18.05 -7.99
C PRO A 52 -20.30 -17.44 -6.60
N LEU A 53 -19.23 -16.66 -6.39
CA LEU A 53 -19.04 -15.91 -5.14
C LEU A 53 -20.19 -14.93 -4.91
N LEU A 54 -20.51 -14.08 -5.89
CA LEU A 54 -21.60 -13.11 -5.79
C LEU A 54 -22.96 -13.79 -5.59
N HIS A 55 -23.20 -14.93 -6.24
CA HIS A 55 -24.38 -15.75 -6.01
C HIS A 55 -24.49 -16.18 -4.53
N PHE A 56 -23.41 -16.71 -3.96
CA PHE A 56 -23.35 -17.10 -2.56
C PHE A 56 -23.57 -15.91 -1.61
N LEU A 57 -22.92 -14.77 -1.88
CA LEU A 57 -23.03 -13.57 -1.04
C LEU A 57 -24.45 -13.00 -1.06
N ASN A 58 -25.09 -12.98 -2.24
CA ASN A 58 -26.46 -12.55 -2.39
C ASN A 58 -27.43 -13.47 -1.62
N GLY A 59 -27.30 -14.80 -1.80
CA GLY A 59 -28.14 -15.79 -1.13
C GLY A 59 -27.97 -15.85 0.39
N THR A 60 -26.84 -15.40 0.92
CA THR A 60 -26.55 -15.36 2.36
C THR A 60 -26.67 -13.98 2.99
N ASN A 61 -27.07 -12.96 2.20
CA ASN A 61 -27.14 -11.56 2.62
C ASN A 61 -25.84 -11.11 3.31
N SER A 62 -24.72 -11.44 2.66
CA SER A 62 -23.35 -11.13 3.08
C SER A 62 -22.77 -9.97 2.28
N TYR A 63 -21.48 -9.70 2.43
CA TYR A 63 -20.77 -8.59 1.80
C TYR A 63 -19.73 -9.10 0.81
N TYR A 64 -19.57 -8.39 -0.29
CA TYR A 64 -18.34 -8.37 -1.05
C TYR A 64 -17.32 -7.55 -0.24
N PHE A 65 -16.22 -8.17 0.16
CA PHE A 65 -15.16 -7.50 0.91
C PHE A 65 -14.07 -7.07 -0.05
N VAL A 66 -13.79 -5.76 -0.10
CA VAL A 66 -12.80 -5.19 -1.01
C VAL A 66 -11.66 -4.52 -0.25
N ASP A 67 -10.44 -4.75 -0.70
CA ASP A 67 -9.25 -4.02 -0.25
C ASP A 67 -9.02 -2.87 -1.23
N ALA A 68 -9.27 -1.64 -0.78
CA ALA A 68 -9.31 -0.44 -1.63
C ALA A 68 -8.40 0.64 -1.07
N TYR A 69 -7.31 0.91 -1.79
CA TYR A 69 -6.25 1.81 -1.34
C TYR A 69 -6.05 2.99 -2.31
N PRO A 70 -6.68 4.15 -2.03
CA PRO A 70 -6.44 5.40 -2.76
C PRO A 70 -4.96 5.79 -2.81
N TYR A 71 -4.18 5.41 -1.78
CA TYR A 71 -2.73 5.65 -1.74
C TYR A 71 -2.00 5.13 -2.98
N PHE A 72 -2.16 3.85 -3.32
CA PHE A 72 -1.42 3.25 -4.45
C PHE A 72 -1.82 3.89 -5.78
N VAL A 73 -3.12 4.10 -5.98
CA VAL A 73 -3.64 4.76 -7.19
C VAL A 73 -3.06 6.18 -7.31
N TRP A 74 -3.07 6.95 -6.23
CA TRP A 74 -2.49 8.29 -6.22
C TRP A 74 -0.99 8.26 -6.45
N ALA A 75 -0.24 7.40 -5.77
CA ALA A 75 1.21 7.33 -5.88
C ALA A 75 1.66 7.04 -7.33
N ASP A 76 1.00 6.10 -7.99
CA ASP A 76 1.28 5.71 -9.37
C ASP A 76 0.78 6.74 -10.41
N ASN A 77 -0.18 7.59 -10.04
CA ASN A 77 -0.84 8.53 -10.95
C ASN A 77 -0.79 9.99 -10.46
N ASN A 78 0.22 10.36 -9.65
CA ASN A 78 0.28 11.62 -8.90
C ASN A 78 0.28 12.90 -9.76
N LEU A 79 0.55 12.78 -11.07
CA LEU A 79 0.46 13.87 -12.05
C LEU A 79 -0.96 14.16 -12.54
N THR A 80 -1.87 13.17 -12.43
CA THR A 80 -3.24 13.23 -12.96
C THR A 80 -4.31 13.13 -11.87
N VAL A 81 -3.97 12.49 -10.76
CA VAL A 81 -4.82 12.35 -9.58
C VAL A 81 -4.28 13.29 -8.51
N SER A 82 -5.04 14.33 -8.15
CA SER A 82 -4.60 15.26 -7.12
C SER A 82 -4.56 14.58 -5.75
N LEU A 83 -3.57 14.93 -4.93
CA LEU A 83 -3.47 14.40 -3.56
C LEU A 83 -4.73 14.76 -2.75
N ASP A 84 -5.24 15.98 -2.88
CA ASP A 84 -6.49 16.40 -2.22
C ASP A 84 -7.68 15.49 -2.54
N TYR A 85 -7.78 14.98 -3.77
CA TYR A 85 -8.84 14.06 -4.17
C TYR A 85 -8.70 12.69 -3.51
N ALA A 86 -7.47 12.20 -3.36
CA ALA A 86 -7.17 10.96 -2.66
C ALA A 86 -7.34 11.08 -1.13
N LEU A 87 -7.13 12.28 -0.57
CA LEU A 87 -7.21 12.58 0.87
C LEU A 87 -8.58 13.08 1.34
N PHE A 88 -9.63 13.04 0.51
CA PHE A 88 -10.97 13.61 0.80
C PHE A 88 -10.98 15.12 1.09
N GLN A 89 -9.97 15.85 0.62
CA GLN A 89 -9.86 17.31 0.75
C GLN A 89 -10.30 18.05 -0.53
N GLY A 90 -10.70 17.30 -1.57
CA GLY A 90 -11.04 17.75 -2.92
C GLY A 90 -12.29 18.63 -3.05
N GLY A 91 -12.41 19.71 -2.29
CA GLY A 91 -13.51 20.68 -2.45
C GLY A 91 -13.59 21.30 -3.86
N ARG A 92 -12.50 21.26 -4.64
CA ARG A 92 -12.44 21.72 -6.04
C ARG A 92 -12.16 20.62 -7.06
N THR A 93 -11.51 19.53 -6.66
CA THR A 93 -11.21 18.40 -7.56
C THR A 93 -12.40 17.46 -7.60
N ARG A 94 -12.99 17.32 -8.79
CA ARG A 94 -14.11 16.40 -9.04
C ARG A 94 -13.86 15.64 -10.32
N TYR A 95 -14.33 14.40 -10.35
CA TYR A 95 -14.40 13.62 -11.57
C TYR A 95 -15.87 13.37 -11.93
N VAL A 96 -16.23 13.60 -13.18
CA VAL A 96 -17.54 13.25 -13.71
C VAL A 96 -17.36 12.02 -14.58
N ASP A 97 -18.00 10.92 -14.20
CA ASP A 97 -17.98 9.69 -14.97
C ASP A 97 -18.80 9.88 -16.26
N PRO A 98 -18.19 9.81 -17.45
CA PRO A 98 -18.88 10.06 -18.72
C PRO A 98 -19.98 9.03 -19.04
N GLY A 99 -19.92 7.82 -18.47
CA GLY A 99 -20.91 6.78 -18.75
C GLY A 99 -22.17 6.87 -17.88
N THR A 100 -22.07 7.41 -16.67
CA THR A 100 -23.20 7.52 -15.73
C THR A 100 -23.63 8.96 -15.44
N GLY A 101 -22.78 9.95 -15.73
CA GLY A 101 -22.95 11.34 -15.30
C GLY A 101 -22.74 11.57 -13.81
N LEU A 102 -22.37 10.52 -13.04
CA LEU A 102 -22.13 10.64 -11.61
C LEU A 102 -20.86 11.43 -11.34
N THR A 103 -20.92 12.27 -10.30
CA THR A 103 -19.78 13.09 -9.87
C THR A 103 -19.17 12.50 -8.61
N TYR A 104 -17.87 12.25 -8.67
CA TYR A 104 -17.03 11.80 -7.58
C TYR A 104 -16.21 12.97 -7.04
N THR A 105 -16.17 13.10 -5.72
CA THR A 105 -15.43 14.16 -5.00
C THR A 105 -14.23 13.61 -4.23
N ASN A 106 -14.04 12.30 -4.24
CA ASN A 106 -12.88 11.63 -3.67
C ASN A 106 -12.62 10.31 -4.41
N LEU A 107 -11.36 9.88 -4.37
CA LEU A 107 -10.89 8.70 -5.09
C LEU A 107 -11.46 7.39 -4.56
N LEU A 108 -11.71 7.28 -3.25
CA LEU A 108 -12.23 6.04 -2.68
C LEU A 108 -13.63 5.72 -3.22
N ASP A 109 -14.53 6.72 -3.29
CA ASP A 109 -15.87 6.51 -3.84
C ASP A 109 -15.82 6.08 -5.31
N GLU A 110 -14.92 6.68 -6.10
CA GLU A 110 -14.69 6.31 -7.51
C GLU A 110 -14.27 4.84 -7.65
N MET A 111 -13.34 4.40 -6.79
CA MET A 111 -12.87 3.01 -6.74
C MET A 111 -13.99 2.05 -6.32
N LEU A 112 -14.73 2.36 -5.26
CA LEU A 112 -15.80 1.49 -4.75
C LEU A 112 -16.93 1.32 -5.76
N ASP A 113 -17.30 2.40 -6.46
CA ASP A 113 -18.37 2.33 -7.45
C ASP A 113 -17.97 1.56 -8.72
N ALA A 114 -16.70 1.54 -9.07
CA ALA A 114 -16.21 0.65 -10.12
C ALA A 114 -16.46 -0.83 -9.78
N VAL A 115 -16.23 -1.24 -8.52
CA VAL A 115 -16.55 -2.60 -8.04
C VAL A 115 -18.06 -2.85 -8.08
N VAL A 116 -18.87 -1.88 -7.63
CA VAL A 116 -20.33 -1.98 -7.69
C VAL A 116 -20.84 -2.18 -9.11
N ILE A 117 -20.32 -1.41 -10.06
CA ILE A 117 -20.68 -1.48 -11.47
C ILE A 117 -20.25 -2.83 -12.08
N ALA A 118 -19.05 -3.31 -11.75
CA ALA A 118 -18.60 -4.64 -12.17
C ALA A 118 -19.50 -5.77 -11.62
N MET A 119 -19.92 -5.70 -10.36
CA MET A 119 -20.91 -6.62 -9.79
C MET A 119 -22.27 -6.54 -10.51
N ALA A 120 -22.71 -5.33 -10.86
CA ALA A 120 -23.96 -5.11 -11.60
C ALA A 120 -23.93 -5.76 -12.99
N LYS A 121 -22.80 -5.71 -13.70
CA LYS A 121 -22.61 -6.39 -15.00
C LYS A 121 -22.71 -7.91 -14.89
N LEU A 122 -22.45 -8.49 -13.73
CA LEU A 122 -22.68 -9.91 -13.45
C LEU A 122 -24.10 -10.20 -12.89
N GLY A 123 -24.96 -9.20 -12.78
CA GLY A 123 -26.34 -9.34 -12.27
C GLY A 123 -26.47 -9.25 -10.75
N TYR A 124 -25.43 -8.81 -10.04
CA TYR A 124 -25.35 -8.79 -8.57
C TYR A 124 -25.10 -7.38 -8.00
N GLY A 125 -25.60 -6.35 -8.70
CA GLY A 125 -25.42 -4.94 -8.34
C GLY A 125 -26.00 -4.53 -6.98
N HIS A 126 -26.72 -5.40 -6.29
CA HIS A 126 -27.27 -5.18 -4.95
C HIS A 126 -26.51 -5.91 -3.82
N VAL A 127 -25.50 -6.74 -4.14
CA VAL A 127 -24.67 -7.37 -3.12
C VAL A 127 -23.97 -6.29 -2.30
N LYS A 128 -24.08 -6.39 -0.96
CA LYS A 128 -23.54 -5.38 -0.04
C LYS A 128 -22.02 -5.28 -0.18
N LEU A 129 -21.48 -4.10 0.08
CA LEU A 129 -20.05 -3.84 0.03
C LEU A 129 -19.51 -3.59 1.43
N ALA A 130 -18.36 -4.16 1.74
CA ALA A 130 -17.57 -3.85 2.92
C ALA A 130 -16.13 -3.57 2.48
N ILE A 131 -15.51 -2.54 3.06
CA ILE A 131 -14.10 -2.24 2.81
C ILE A 131 -13.31 -3.04 3.84
N ALA A 132 -12.68 -4.14 3.41
CA ALA A 132 -11.89 -5.01 4.27
C ALA A 132 -10.55 -4.40 4.64
N GLU A 133 -9.94 -3.64 3.72
CA GLU A 133 -8.73 -2.89 4.01
C GLU A 133 -8.73 -1.55 3.24
N THR A 134 -8.35 -0.49 3.95
CA THR A 134 -8.03 0.81 3.37
C THR A 134 -7.19 1.61 4.36
N GLY A 135 -6.33 2.49 3.90
CA GLY A 135 -5.47 3.27 4.78
C GLY A 135 -4.53 4.16 3.99
N TRP A 136 -3.53 4.69 4.67
CA TRP A 136 -2.46 5.47 4.07
C TRP A 136 -1.19 5.35 4.90
N PRO A 137 -0.01 5.11 4.30
CA PRO A 137 1.22 4.87 5.04
C PRO A 137 1.77 6.15 5.68
N ASN A 138 2.27 6.04 6.91
CA ASN A 138 2.86 7.13 7.71
C ASN A 138 4.37 7.33 7.50
N GLY A 139 4.99 6.49 6.68
CA GLY A 139 6.41 6.53 6.32
C GLY A 139 6.67 5.69 5.07
N CYS A 140 7.81 5.91 4.41
CA CYS A 140 8.21 5.10 3.26
C CYS A 140 9.73 5.22 3.00
N ASP A 141 10.22 4.44 2.03
CA ASP A 141 11.59 4.56 1.53
C ASP A 141 11.75 5.82 0.64
N TYR A 142 12.98 6.28 0.39
CA TYR A 142 13.25 7.51 -0.37
C TYR A 142 12.79 7.46 -1.84
N ASN A 143 12.71 6.28 -2.43
CA ASN A 143 12.20 6.09 -3.80
C ASN A 143 10.67 6.00 -3.86
N GLN A 144 9.98 6.14 -2.73
CA GLN A 144 8.52 6.18 -2.64
C GLN A 144 8.04 7.58 -2.24
N ILE A 145 6.75 7.86 -2.47
CA ILE A 145 6.16 9.17 -2.20
C ILE A 145 4.90 9.08 -1.34
N GLY A 146 4.61 10.20 -0.67
CA GLY A 146 3.39 10.46 0.09
C GLY A 146 3.17 9.60 1.33
N GLY A 147 4.05 8.65 1.62
CA GLY A 147 4.08 7.91 2.88
C GLY A 147 4.65 8.81 3.97
N ASN A 148 3.79 9.52 4.70
CA ASN A 148 4.18 10.41 5.78
C ASN A 148 3.03 10.59 6.78
N VAL A 149 3.37 10.97 8.02
CA VAL A 149 2.43 11.16 9.13
C VAL A 149 1.30 12.15 8.77
N HIS A 150 1.61 13.20 8.02
CA HIS A 150 0.63 14.21 7.62
C HIS A 150 -0.49 13.61 6.78
N ASN A 151 -0.16 13.00 5.64
CA ASN A 151 -1.15 12.42 4.74
C ASN A 151 -1.91 11.26 5.40
N ALA A 152 -1.20 10.42 6.16
CA ALA A 152 -1.80 9.29 6.86
C ALA A 152 -2.89 9.73 7.85
N ALA A 153 -2.58 10.74 8.66
CA ALA A 153 -3.53 11.32 9.58
C ALA A 153 -4.73 11.95 8.86
N ILE A 154 -4.50 12.72 7.79
CA ILE A 154 -5.57 13.35 7.01
C ILE A 154 -6.50 12.29 6.40
N TYR A 155 -5.95 11.28 5.72
CA TYR A 155 -6.74 10.23 5.09
C TYR A 155 -7.64 9.51 6.10
N ASN A 156 -7.05 8.99 7.17
CA ASN A 156 -7.78 8.17 8.14
C ASN A 156 -8.78 8.98 8.98
N ARG A 157 -8.47 10.24 9.34
CA ARG A 157 -9.42 11.13 10.03
C ARG A 157 -10.60 11.51 9.14
N ASN A 158 -10.34 11.84 7.87
CA ASN A 158 -11.39 12.19 6.93
C ASN A 158 -12.26 10.99 6.58
N LEU A 159 -11.66 9.80 6.41
CA LEU A 159 -12.38 8.54 6.25
C LEU A 159 -13.32 8.31 7.42
N ALA A 160 -12.83 8.37 8.67
CA ALA A 160 -13.66 8.18 9.86
C ALA A 160 -14.82 9.19 9.93
N ALA A 161 -14.53 10.48 9.77
CA ALA A 161 -15.53 11.55 9.79
C ALA A 161 -16.57 11.41 8.67
N ARG A 162 -16.15 10.96 7.48
CA ARG A 162 -17.03 10.68 6.35
C ARG A 162 -17.94 9.48 6.66
N MET A 163 -17.37 8.37 7.10
CA MET A 163 -18.12 7.13 7.36
C MET A 163 -19.09 7.28 8.54
N ALA A 164 -18.80 8.15 9.52
CA ALA A 164 -19.74 8.51 10.59
C ALA A 164 -21.04 9.15 10.08
N LYS A 165 -20.99 9.86 8.94
CA LYS A 165 -22.18 10.45 8.28
C LYS A 165 -22.89 9.46 7.36
N ASN A 166 -22.26 8.32 7.05
CA ASN A 166 -22.77 7.27 6.19
C ASN A 166 -23.40 7.78 4.87
N PRO A 167 -22.68 8.57 4.05
CA PRO A 167 -23.25 9.10 2.81
C PRO A 167 -23.41 8.05 1.70
N GLY A 168 -22.86 6.83 1.86
CA GLY A 168 -22.76 5.85 0.79
C GLY A 168 -21.71 6.25 -0.25
N THR A 169 -21.95 5.91 -1.51
CA THR A 169 -21.19 6.34 -2.70
C THR A 169 -22.15 6.95 -3.73
N PRO A 170 -21.68 7.61 -4.81
CA PRO A 170 -22.56 8.10 -5.87
C PRO A 170 -23.49 7.05 -6.50
N VAL A 171 -23.04 5.83 -6.79
CA VAL A 171 -23.89 4.73 -7.30
C VAL A 171 -24.78 4.14 -6.21
N ARG A 172 -24.35 4.17 -4.94
CA ARG A 172 -25.11 3.66 -3.80
C ARG A 172 -25.28 4.70 -2.67
N PRO A 173 -26.08 5.76 -2.87
CA PRO A 173 -26.29 6.78 -1.86
C PRO A 173 -26.88 6.19 -0.57
N GLY A 174 -26.34 6.57 0.58
CA GLY A 174 -26.78 6.11 1.90
C GLY A 174 -26.47 4.64 2.24
N ALA A 175 -25.80 3.89 1.36
CA ALA A 175 -25.44 2.51 1.64
C ALA A 175 -24.47 2.41 2.83
N LYS A 176 -24.83 1.58 3.80
CA LYS A 176 -23.99 1.26 4.96
C LYS A 176 -22.91 0.28 4.55
N MET A 177 -21.66 0.71 4.69
CA MET A 177 -20.48 -0.11 4.38
C MET A 177 -19.62 -0.19 5.65
N PRO A 178 -19.44 -1.38 6.23
CA PRO A 178 -18.38 -1.59 7.21
C PRO A 178 -17.02 -1.24 6.58
N VAL A 179 -16.17 -0.56 7.35
CA VAL A 179 -14.83 -0.15 6.90
C VAL A 179 -13.83 -0.54 7.97
N PHE A 180 -12.77 -1.22 7.54
CA PHE A 180 -11.66 -1.61 8.37
C PHE A 180 -10.42 -0.83 7.92
N VAL A 181 -9.89 0.00 8.82
CA VAL A 181 -8.67 0.77 8.57
C VAL A 181 -7.48 -0.17 8.71
N PHE A 182 -6.66 -0.25 7.67
CA PHE A 182 -5.39 -0.95 7.68
C PHE A 182 -4.27 0.04 8.06
N SER A 183 -3.57 -0.13 9.19
CA SER A 183 -3.73 -1.18 10.22
C SER A 183 -3.54 -0.61 11.63
N LEU A 184 -3.65 -1.45 12.66
CA LEU A 184 -3.50 -0.98 14.04
C LEU A 184 -2.06 -0.55 14.34
N TYR A 185 -1.06 -1.33 13.91
CA TYR A 185 0.35 -1.10 14.24
C TYR A 185 1.22 -0.99 12.99
N ASN A 186 2.33 -0.27 13.10
CA ASN A 186 3.44 -0.43 12.17
C ASN A 186 4.01 -1.84 12.32
N GLU A 187 4.14 -2.56 11.21
CA GLU A 187 4.55 -3.97 11.15
C GLU A 187 5.95 -4.06 10.53
N ASP A 188 6.99 -3.93 11.36
CA ASP A 188 8.40 -3.82 10.95
C ASP A 188 8.97 -5.05 10.23
N LEU A 189 8.33 -6.20 10.36
CA LEU A 189 8.67 -7.44 9.66
C LEU A 189 7.96 -7.62 8.32
N LYS A 190 7.13 -6.67 7.87
CA LYS A 190 6.51 -6.78 6.54
C LYS A 190 7.56 -6.67 5.43
N PRO A 191 7.61 -7.65 4.51
CA PRO A 191 8.51 -7.60 3.37
C PRO A 191 8.04 -6.57 2.34
N GLY A 192 8.87 -6.30 1.35
CA GLY A 192 8.53 -5.40 0.24
C GLY A 192 8.94 -3.95 0.51
N PRO A 193 8.28 -2.99 -0.16
CA PRO A 193 8.64 -1.57 -0.09
C PRO A 193 8.53 -0.97 1.33
N GLY A 194 9.26 0.12 1.57
CA GLY A 194 9.18 1.02 2.74
C GLY A 194 7.82 1.20 3.37
N THR A 195 6.84 1.51 2.53
CA THR A 195 5.45 1.75 2.93
C THR A 195 4.85 0.61 3.73
N GLU A 196 5.18 -0.65 3.39
CA GLU A 196 4.56 -1.84 4.01
C GLU A 196 4.76 -1.90 5.52
N ARG A 197 5.82 -1.29 6.03
CA ARG A 197 6.15 -1.26 7.46
C ARG A 197 5.49 -0.11 8.23
N HIS A 198 4.72 0.74 7.54
CA HIS A 198 4.27 2.03 8.07
C HIS A 198 2.78 2.31 7.85
N TRP A 199 1.89 1.33 7.97
CA TRP A 199 0.43 1.54 7.83
C TRP A 199 -0.31 1.77 9.16
N GLY A 200 0.40 1.64 10.28
CA GLY A 200 -0.17 1.66 11.61
C GLY A 200 -0.77 3.01 12.04
N LEU A 201 -1.84 2.93 12.83
CA LEU A 201 -2.29 4.03 13.68
C LEU A 201 -1.37 4.24 14.89
N TYR A 202 -0.67 3.18 15.32
CA TYR A 202 0.24 3.16 16.47
C TYR A 202 1.60 2.58 16.10
N TYR A 203 2.63 3.03 16.82
CA TYR A 203 3.92 2.33 16.85
C TYR A 203 3.81 1.06 17.70
N ALA A 204 4.74 0.12 17.52
CA ALA A 204 4.77 -1.14 18.26
C ALA A 204 4.87 -0.98 19.79
N ASN A 205 5.40 0.16 20.27
CA ASN A 205 5.45 0.50 21.70
C ASN A 205 4.10 1.01 22.25
N GLY A 206 3.04 1.07 21.42
CA GLY A 206 1.70 1.53 21.79
C GLY A 206 1.49 3.05 21.73
N THR A 207 2.53 3.85 21.43
CA THR A 207 2.34 5.30 21.23
C THR A 207 1.69 5.56 19.88
N ALA A 208 0.75 6.50 19.83
CA ALA A 208 0.08 6.86 18.58
C ALA A 208 1.07 7.46 17.57
N VAL A 209 0.94 7.07 16.30
CA VAL A 209 1.64 7.76 15.20
C VAL A 209 1.04 9.16 15.02
N TYR A 210 -0.29 9.24 15.11
CA TYR A 210 -1.07 10.46 15.13
C TYR A 210 -2.38 10.21 15.89
N GLU A 211 -2.94 11.24 16.51
CA GLU A 211 -4.25 11.11 17.18
C GLU A 211 -5.37 10.83 16.17
N ILE A 212 -6.28 9.92 16.50
CA ILE A 212 -7.43 9.58 15.68
C ILE A 212 -8.63 9.16 16.54
N ASP A 213 -9.82 9.60 16.14
CA ASP A 213 -11.10 9.10 16.64
C ASP A 213 -11.80 8.32 15.53
N LEU A 214 -11.75 6.98 15.61
CA LEU A 214 -12.37 6.10 14.62
C LEU A 214 -13.92 6.14 14.65
N THR A 215 -14.53 6.75 15.66
CA THR A 215 -15.99 7.01 15.62
C THR A 215 -16.35 8.13 14.64
N GLY A 216 -15.35 8.92 14.20
CA GLY A 216 -15.52 10.03 13.27
C GLY A 216 -16.30 11.21 13.84
N ARG A 217 -16.46 11.30 15.18
CA ARG A 217 -17.26 12.32 15.85
C ARG A 217 -16.44 13.54 16.26
N ARG A 218 -15.14 13.36 16.48
CA ARG A 218 -14.23 14.47 16.79
C ARG A 218 -14.13 15.43 15.58
N PRO A 219 -14.37 16.75 15.78
CA PRO A 219 -14.19 17.74 14.71
C PRO A 219 -12.76 17.75 14.17
N LEU A 220 -12.61 17.74 12.84
CA LEU A 220 -11.30 17.65 12.17
C LEU A 220 -10.34 18.80 12.56
N GLY A 221 -10.86 20.00 12.81
CA GLY A 221 -10.05 21.15 13.24
C GLY A 221 -9.59 21.11 14.71
N SER A 222 -10.03 20.13 15.50
CA SER A 222 -9.67 19.99 16.92
C SER A 222 -8.47 19.07 17.18
N TYR A 223 -7.93 18.44 16.14
CA TYR A 223 -6.73 17.63 16.28
C TYR A 223 -5.48 18.53 16.42
N PRO A 224 -4.42 18.05 17.10
CA PRO A 224 -3.16 18.77 17.15
C PRO A 224 -2.59 19.02 15.75
N PRO A 225 -1.77 20.09 15.58
CA PRO A 225 -1.04 20.33 14.35
C PRO A 225 -0.22 19.11 13.93
N LEU A 226 -0.23 18.81 12.64
CA LEU A 226 0.57 17.74 12.06
C LEU A 226 1.94 18.28 11.60
N PRO A 227 2.99 17.45 11.56
CA PRO A 227 4.22 17.81 10.86
C PRO A 227 3.91 18.15 9.39
N ALA A 228 4.79 18.93 8.76
CA ALA A 228 4.70 19.20 7.34
C ALA A 228 4.87 17.89 6.54
N PRO A 229 4.20 17.72 5.39
CA PRO A 229 4.43 16.56 4.54
C PRO A 229 5.85 16.61 3.96
N GLU A 230 6.58 15.49 4.04
CA GLU A 230 8.02 15.46 3.73
C GLU A 230 8.33 14.96 2.30
N ASN A 231 7.46 14.16 1.70
CA ASN A 231 7.78 13.37 0.50
C ASN A 231 6.63 13.26 -0.51
N ASN A 232 5.80 14.29 -0.66
CA ASN A 232 4.67 14.27 -1.62
C ASN A 232 5.11 14.32 -3.09
N THR A 233 6.39 14.59 -3.36
CA THR A 233 6.97 14.63 -4.70
C THR A 233 8.14 13.65 -4.77
N PRO A 234 8.38 13.01 -5.94
CA PRO A 234 9.51 12.11 -6.11
C PRO A 234 10.85 12.76 -5.75
N TYR A 235 11.68 12.02 -5.02
CA TYR A 235 13.06 12.44 -4.78
C TYR A 235 13.85 12.40 -6.09
N LYS A 236 14.56 13.50 -6.40
CA LYS A 236 15.27 13.67 -7.68
C LYS A 236 16.77 13.34 -7.62
N GLY A 237 17.29 13.08 -6.43
CA GLY A 237 18.71 12.77 -6.24
C GLY A 237 19.01 11.26 -6.35
N PRO A 238 20.29 10.88 -6.30
CA PRO A 238 20.69 9.49 -6.21
C PRO A 238 20.27 8.89 -4.86
N ILE A 239 19.85 7.63 -4.91
CA ILE A 239 19.49 6.83 -3.73
C ILE A 239 20.36 5.57 -3.75
N TRP A 240 20.80 5.13 -2.58
CA TRP A 240 21.54 3.88 -2.40
C TRP A 240 20.83 2.98 -1.41
N CYS A 241 21.09 1.67 -1.49
CA CYS A 241 20.62 0.68 -0.52
C CYS A 241 21.79 0.11 0.27
N VAL A 242 21.87 0.39 1.57
CA VAL A 242 23.03 0.02 2.40
C VAL A 242 22.60 -0.85 3.58
N LEU A 243 23.57 -1.48 4.25
CA LEU A 243 23.30 -2.16 5.52
C LEU A 243 22.78 -1.13 6.53
N SER A 244 21.66 -1.42 7.18
CA SER A 244 21.00 -0.44 8.07
C SER A 244 21.86 -0.14 9.29
N ALA A 245 21.76 1.10 9.80
CA ALA A 245 22.45 1.48 11.04
C ALA A 245 22.03 0.59 12.23
N ALA A 246 20.75 0.21 12.29
CA ALA A 246 20.24 -0.70 13.31
C ALA A 246 20.89 -2.09 13.23
N ALA A 247 21.00 -2.66 12.02
CA ALA A 247 21.69 -3.92 11.81
C ALA A 247 23.19 -3.81 12.09
N SER A 248 23.82 -2.68 11.75
CA SER A 248 25.24 -2.43 11.99
C SER A 248 25.59 -2.34 13.48
N ASN A 249 24.71 -1.76 14.31
CA ASN A 249 24.93 -1.60 15.75
C ASN A 249 24.79 -2.91 16.55
N LYS A 250 24.05 -3.89 16.02
CA LYS A 250 23.89 -5.24 16.61
C LYS A 250 24.05 -6.29 15.51
N LEU A 251 25.25 -6.31 14.91
CA LEU A 251 25.53 -7.10 13.72
C LEU A 251 25.31 -8.60 13.97
N ASN A 252 24.25 -9.15 13.38
CA ASN A 252 24.06 -10.58 13.25
C ASN A 252 24.84 -11.05 12.01
N GLU A 253 26.13 -11.37 12.20
CA GLU A 253 27.05 -11.73 11.11
C GLU A 253 26.50 -12.87 10.24
N THR A 254 25.82 -13.84 10.82
CA THR A 254 25.20 -14.96 10.08
C THR A 254 24.09 -14.46 9.17
N ALA A 255 23.18 -13.63 9.67
CA ALA A 255 22.08 -13.10 8.88
C ALA A 255 22.60 -12.19 7.75
N VAL A 256 23.57 -11.34 8.05
CA VAL A 256 24.20 -10.46 7.06
C VAL A 256 25.00 -11.25 6.04
N GLY A 257 25.75 -12.28 6.46
CA GLY A 257 26.50 -13.17 5.58
C GLY A 257 25.59 -13.93 4.61
N ASN A 258 24.43 -14.40 5.08
CA ASN A 258 23.42 -15.04 4.23
C ASN A 258 22.83 -14.07 3.20
N ALA A 259 22.48 -12.85 3.63
CA ALA A 259 21.96 -11.81 2.73
C ALA A 259 23.01 -11.35 1.70
N LEU A 260 24.27 -11.21 2.12
CA LEU A 260 25.40 -10.92 1.24
C LEU A 260 25.59 -12.03 0.20
N SER A 261 25.59 -13.30 0.63
CA SER A 261 25.71 -14.45 -0.26
C SER A 261 24.57 -14.51 -1.28
N TYR A 262 23.34 -14.21 -0.84
CA TYR A 262 22.19 -14.09 -1.73
C TYR A 262 22.38 -13.00 -2.78
N ALA A 263 22.81 -11.79 -2.39
CA ALA A 263 23.06 -10.68 -3.32
C ALA A 263 24.15 -11.03 -4.35
N CYS A 264 25.24 -11.65 -3.91
CA CYS A 264 26.35 -12.06 -4.78
C CYS A 264 26.01 -13.25 -5.68
N GLY A 265 25.09 -14.13 -5.26
CA GLY A 265 24.73 -15.37 -5.95
C GLY A 265 23.85 -15.19 -7.20
N GLN A 266 23.49 -13.96 -7.57
CA GLN A 266 22.56 -13.68 -8.68
C GLN A 266 23.19 -13.79 -10.08
N GLY A 267 24.51 -13.98 -10.17
CA GLY A 267 25.20 -14.27 -11.44
C GLY A 267 25.53 -13.05 -12.33
N ASN A 268 25.23 -11.83 -11.90
CA ASN A 268 25.40 -10.60 -12.70
C ASN A 268 26.59 -9.72 -12.28
N GLY A 269 27.60 -10.29 -11.62
CA GLY A 269 28.78 -9.53 -11.16
C GLY A 269 28.48 -8.52 -10.02
N THR A 270 27.37 -8.70 -9.30
CA THR A 270 26.93 -7.85 -8.17
C THR A 270 28.03 -7.55 -7.16
N CYS A 271 28.95 -8.50 -6.97
CA CYS A 271 29.98 -8.45 -5.95
C CYS A 271 31.41 -8.40 -6.52
N ASP A 272 31.57 -8.03 -7.79
CA ASP A 272 32.89 -7.99 -8.43
C ASP A 272 33.81 -6.96 -7.79
N ALA A 273 33.29 -5.79 -7.41
CA ALA A 273 34.10 -4.72 -6.83
C ALA A 273 34.58 -5.01 -5.40
N ILE A 274 33.94 -5.96 -4.70
CA ILE A 274 34.31 -6.37 -3.33
C ILE A 274 35.20 -7.62 -3.31
N GLN A 275 35.64 -8.14 -4.46
CA GLN A 275 36.60 -9.27 -4.49
C GLN A 275 38.01 -8.82 -4.12
N PRO A 276 38.88 -9.73 -3.62
CA PRO A 276 40.27 -9.40 -3.32
C PRO A 276 41.00 -8.66 -4.46
N GLY A 277 41.64 -7.54 -4.12
CA GLY A 277 42.36 -6.69 -5.09
C GLY A 277 41.48 -5.71 -5.88
N LYS A 278 40.19 -5.61 -5.58
CA LYS A 278 39.24 -4.70 -6.26
C LYS A 278 38.95 -3.44 -5.43
N THR A 279 38.31 -2.47 -6.08
CA THR A 279 38.15 -1.09 -5.59
C THR A 279 37.35 -0.94 -4.30
N CYS A 280 36.46 -1.90 -3.99
CA CYS A 280 35.62 -1.90 -2.80
C CYS A 280 35.94 -3.05 -1.83
N TYR A 281 37.10 -3.71 -1.98
CA TYR A 281 37.52 -4.75 -1.05
C TYR A 281 37.84 -4.20 0.35
N THR A 282 38.40 -2.99 0.43
CA THR A 282 38.76 -2.34 1.69
C THR A 282 37.72 -1.29 2.11
N PRO A 283 37.28 -1.27 3.38
CA PRO A 283 37.69 -2.17 4.46
C PRO A 283 37.13 -3.59 4.28
N ASN A 284 37.95 -4.60 4.58
CA ASN A 284 37.57 -6.00 4.45
C ASN A 284 36.74 -6.44 5.66
N THR A 285 35.50 -5.97 5.72
CA THR A 285 34.54 -6.31 6.77
C THR A 285 33.21 -6.73 6.14
N THR A 286 32.52 -7.66 6.81
CA THR A 286 31.18 -8.11 6.40
C THR A 286 30.22 -6.94 6.21
N ALA A 287 30.29 -5.92 7.06
CA ALA A 287 29.41 -4.76 6.99
C ALA A 287 29.65 -3.88 5.74
N ALA A 288 30.92 -3.64 5.39
CA ALA A 288 31.27 -2.84 4.22
C ALA A 288 30.91 -3.58 2.92
N HIS A 289 31.23 -4.88 2.86
CA HIS A 289 30.90 -5.73 1.72
C HIS A 289 29.39 -5.90 1.55
N ALA A 290 28.64 -6.09 2.66
CA ALA A 290 27.18 -6.16 2.64
C ALA A 290 26.56 -4.87 2.11
N SER A 291 26.99 -3.70 2.60
CA SER A 291 26.49 -2.41 2.09
C SER A 291 26.69 -2.28 0.58
N TYR A 292 27.87 -2.62 0.06
CA TYR A 292 28.13 -2.56 -1.38
C TYR A 292 27.26 -3.55 -2.16
N ALA A 293 27.21 -4.81 -1.71
CA ALA A 293 26.46 -5.87 -2.39
C ALA A 293 24.95 -5.59 -2.39
N PHE A 294 24.39 -5.11 -1.28
CA PHE A 294 22.98 -4.72 -1.18
C PHE A 294 22.65 -3.62 -2.16
N ASN A 295 23.50 -2.60 -2.23
CA ASN A 295 23.34 -1.50 -3.17
C ASN A 295 23.41 -1.98 -4.61
N SER A 296 24.48 -2.70 -4.97
CA SER A 296 24.68 -3.18 -6.34
C SER A 296 23.55 -4.09 -6.79
N TYR A 297 23.07 -4.99 -5.92
CA TYR A 297 21.91 -5.84 -6.21
C TYR A 297 20.67 -4.98 -6.45
N TRP A 298 20.35 -4.10 -5.51
CA TRP A 298 19.13 -3.29 -5.60
C TRP A 298 19.12 -2.43 -6.85
N GLN A 299 20.23 -1.76 -7.20
CA GLN A 299 20.36 -0.95 -8.42
C GLN A 299 20.15 -1.76 -9.71
N GLN A 300 20.55 -3.03 -9.72
CA GLN A 300 20.38 -3.88 -10.90
C GLN A 300 18.94 -4.40 -11.05
N PHE A 301 18.25 -4.68 -9.95
CA PHE A 301 17.01 -5.44 -9.96
C PHE A 301 15.77 -4.67 -9.48
N GLU A 302 15.91 -3.42 -9.04
CA GLU A 302 14.77 -2.62 -8.53
C GLU A 302 13.63 -2.49 -9.55
N LYS A 303 13.98 -2.33 -10.83
CA LYS A 303 13.01 -2.22 -11.93
C LYS A 303 12.23 -3.51 -12.19
N THR A 304 12.71 -4.63 -11.66
CA THR A 304 12.06 -5.95 -11.73
C THR A 304 11.51 -6.40 -10.38
N GLY A 305 11.40 -5.49 -9.40
CA GLY A 305 10.72 -5.73 -8.12
C GLY A 305 11.64 -5.99 -6.93
N ALA A 306 12.96 -5.87 -7.06
CA ALA A 306 13.84 -5.96 -5.89
C ALA A 306 13.63 -4.75 -4.96
N THR A 307 13.56 -5.00 -3.65
CA THR A 307 13.42 -3.94 -2.64
C THR A 307 14.65 -3.85 -1.75
N CYS A 308 14.90 -2.66 -1.22
CA CYS A 308 15.95 -2.43 -0.23
C CYS A 308 15.52 -2.92 1.17
N TYR A 309 15.25 -4.22 1.29
CA TYR A 309 14.75 -4.82 2.52
C TYR A 309 15.76 -5.77 3.15
N PHE A 310 16.23 -6.77 2.38
CA PHE A 310 17.17 -7.80 2.85
C PHE A 310 16.83 -8.39 4.22
N ASN A 311 15.55 -8.73 4.42
CA ASN A 311 15.05 -9.26 5.69
C ASN A 311 15.24 -8.27 6.87
N ASN A 312 14.95 -7.00 6.60
CA ASN A 312 15.12 -5.86 7.52
C ASN A 312 16.59 -5.53 7.86
N LEU A 313 17.55 -5.98 7.04
CA LEU A 313 18.97 -5.70 7.22
C LEU A 313 19.43 -4.47 6.43
N ALA A 314 18.65 -4.00 5.46
CA ALA A 314 19.03 -2.87 4.62
C ALA A 314 18.10 -1.68 4.78
N GLU A 315 18.61 -0.50 4.47
CA GLU A 315 17.84 0.75 4.38
C GLU A 315 18.33 1.60 3.22
N GLN A 316 17.45 2.46 2.71
CA GLN A 316 17.85 3.43 1.70
C GLN A 316 18.56 4.63 2.35
N THR A 317 19.50 5.22 1.61
CA THR A 317 20.21 6.44 2.01
C THR A 317 20.36 7.38 0.83
N ILE A 318 20.33 8.68 1.11
CA ILE A 318 20.64 9.77 0.18
C ILE A 318 22.05 10.35 0.40
N LYS A 319 22.77 9.82 1.39
CA LYS A 319 24.17 10.15 1.65
C LYS A 319 25.05 9.17 0.88
N ASP A 320 25.83 9.67 -0.07
CA ASP A 320 26.75 8.86 -0.88
C ASP A 320 27.66 7.99 0.01
N PRO A 321 27.52 6.65 -0.05
CA PRO A 321 28.33 5.72 0.73
C PRO A 321 29.73 5.46 0.12
N SER A 322 30.01 6.03 -1.05
CA SER A 322 31.30 5.91 -1.73
C SER A 322 32.44 6.51 -0.90
N HIS A 323 33.61 5.89 -0.99
CA HIS A 323 34.81 6.31 -0.26
C HIS A 323 36.08 5.88 -0.98
N GLY A 324 37.10 6.75 -0.99
CA GLY A 324 38.36 6.48 -1.69
C GLY A 324 38.14 6.12 -3.16
N SER A 325 38.65 4.95 -3.57
CA SER A 325 38.44 4.36 -4.90
C SER A 325 37.16 3.53 -5.00
N CYS A 326 36.49 3.21 -3.88
CA CYS A 326 35.24 2.47 -3.89
C CYS A 326 34.08 3.40 -4.26
N ARG A 327 33.46 3.15 -5.42
CA ARG A 327 32.29 3.89 -5.93
C ARG A 327 31.07 3.00 -5.93
N PHE A 328 30.04 3.40 -5.19
CA PHE A 328 28.77 2.71 -5.16
C PHE A 328 27.95 3.09 -6.40
N PRO A 329 27.41 2.13 -7.16
CA PRO A 329 26.53 2.45 -8.28
C PRO A 329 25.29 3.20 -7.79
N SER A 330 24.81 4.17 -8.56
CA SER A 330 23.51 4.80 -8.38
C SER A 330 22.83 4.99 -9.72
N SER A 331 21.52 4.77 -9.77
CA SER A 331 20.69 5.31 -10.82
C SER A 331 20.55 6.82 -10.58
N SER A 332 20.99 7.64 -11.54
CA SER A 332 20.47 9.00 -11.63
C SER A 332 18.97 8.85 -11.91
N GLY A 333 18.11 9.31 -11.00
CA GLY A 333 16.67 9.31 -11.21
C GLY A 333 16.37 9.83 -12.61
N SER A 334 15.90 8.94 -13.49
CA SER A 334 15.44 9.37 -14.81
C SER A 334 14.19 10.22 -14.58
N PRO A 335 14.07 11.37 -15.27
CA PRO A 335 13.09 12.40 -14.97
C PRO A 335 11.64 11.93 -15.04
#